data_AF-A0A935LKQ3-F1
#
_entry.id   AF-A0A935LKQ3-F1
#
_cell.length_a   1.000
_cell.length_b   1.000
_cell.length_c   1.000
_cell.angle_alpha   90.00
_cell.angle_beta   90.00
_cell.angle_gamma   90.00
#
_symmetry.space_group_name_H-M   'P 1'
#
loop_
_entity.id
_entity.type
_entity.pdbx_description
1 polymer ?
#
loop_
_entity_poly.entity_id
_entity_poly.type
_entity_poly.pdbx_seq_one_letter_code
_entity_poly.pdbx_strand_id
1 'polypeptide(L)'
;MKRLIKSLFNKFGIDLVRFPNVNCDAYRRSLIVKSLEIDLIIDVGANAGFFAKEMFKLGFEGQIVSYEPLNEPFKIMQGLSQKSTKWKAYNYALGSENTISSINIAGNSFSSSILDMLPQHLKSSPDSIL
;
A
#
# COMPACT_ATOMS: atom_id res chain seq x y z
N MET A 1 -11.81 34.46 5.67
CA MET A 1 -11.38 33.91 4.37
C MET A 1 -11.36 32.38 4.31
N LYS A 2 -10.60 31.67 5.17
CA LYS A 2 -10.55 30.19 5.18
C LYS A 2 -11.92 29.50 5.32
N ARG A 3 -12.82 30.04 6.14
CA ARG A 3 -14.18 29.50 6.37
C ARG A 3 -15.11 29.62 5.16
N LEU A 4 -14.95 30.70 4.38
CA LEU A 4 -15.69 30.90 3.12
C LEU A 4 -15.23 29.92 2.04
N ILE A 5 -13.91 29.74 1.93
CA ILE A 5 -13.32 28.76 1.00
C ILE A 5 -13.78 27.34 1.37
N LYS A 6 -13.65 26.93 2.64
CA LYS A 6 -14.17 25.63 3.11
C LYS A 6 -15.66 25.46 2.83
N SER A 7 -16.47 26.48 3.13
CA SER A 7 -17.92 26.42 2.89
C SER A 7 -18.26 26.26 1.41
N LEU A 8 -17.48 26.85 0.50
CA LEU A 8 -17.70 26.72 -0.94
C LEU A 8 -17.43 25.28 -1.39
N PHE A 9 -16.29 24.71 -1.01
CA PHE A 9 -15.92 23.34 -1.38
C PHE A 9 -16.80 22.28 -0.71
N ASN A 10 -17.22 22.49 0.54
CA ASN A 10 -18.11 21.56 1.25
C ASN A 10 -19.47 21.41 0.55
N LYS A 11 -19.98 22.47 -0.10
CA LYS A 11 -21.23 22.39 -0.89
C LYS A 11 -21.12 21.44 -2.08
N PHE A 12 -19.90 21.20 -2.58
CA PHE A 12 -19.61 20.24 -3.64
C PHE A 12 -19.12 18.89 -3.10
N GLY A 13 -19.24 18.63 -1.80
CA GLY A 13 -18.77 17.39 -1.16
C GLY A 13 -17.26 17.31 -0.99
N ILE A 14 -16.53 18.42 -1.14
CA ILE A 14 -15.06 18.48 -1.03
C ILE A 14 -14.68 19.13 0.30
N ASP A 15 -13.99 18.41 1.20
CA ASP A 15 -13.43 19.01 2.42
C ASP A 15 -11.96 19.42 2.23
N LEU A 16 -11.68 20.70 2.41
CA LEU A 16 -10.36 21.27 2.23
C LEU A 16 -9.56 21.24 3.54
N VAL A 17 -8.74 20.21 3.75
CA VAL A 17 -7.90 20.09 4.97
C VAL A 17 -6.56 20.82 4.82
N ARG A 18 -5.97 21.24 5.95
CA ARG A 18 -4.64 21.83 5.96
C ARG A 18 -3.62 20.73 5.64
N PHE A 19 -2.75 20.96 4.66
CA PHE A 19 -1.58 20.12 4.42
C PHE A 19 -0.37 20.69 5.19
N PRO A 20 0.41 19.83 5.87
CA PRO A 20 0.17 18.41 6.04
C PRO A 20 -0.89 18.11 7.11
N ASN A 21 -1.72 17.09 6.86
CA ASN A 21 -2.75 16.65 7.79
C ASN A 21 -2.19 15.51 8.65
N VAL A 22 -1.88 15.78 9.92
CA VAL A 22 -1.38 14.76 10.87
C VAL A 22 -2.37 13.63 11.12
N ASN A 23 -3.65 13.79 10.79
CA ASN A 23 -4.61 12.70 10.85
C ASN A 23 -4.52 11.76 9.65
N CYS A 24 -3.78 12.12 8.59
CA CYS A 24 -3.50 11.24 7.47
C CYS A 24 -2.38 10.25 7.83
N ASP A 25 -2.68 8.95 7.80
CA ASP A 25 -1.71 7.89 8.13
C ASP A 25 -0.42 7.99 7.29
N ALA A 26 -0.57 8.32 6.01
CA ALA A 26 0.54 8.47 5.08
C ALA A 26 1.52 9.57 5.52
N TYR A 27 1.00 10.72 5.95
CA TYR A 27 1.85 11.79 6.46
C TYR A 27 2.54 11.40 7.77
N ARG A 28 1.81 10.76 8.71
CA ARG A 28 2.42 10.22 9.95
C ARG A 28 3.56 9.24 9.65
N ARG A 29 3.38 8.33 8.69
CA ARG A 29 4.46 7.45 8.22
C ARG A 29 5.66 8.23 7.70
N SER A 30 5.45 9.25 6.86
CA SER A 30 6.54 10.06 6.33
C SER A 30 7.34 10.77 7.44
N LEU A 31 6.67 11.22 8.51
CA LEU A 31 7.34 11.79 9.68
C LEU A 31 8.20 10.78 10.41
N ILE A 32 7.69 9.56 10.65
CA ILE A 32 8.45 8.47 11.29
C ILE A 32 9.70 8.16 10.48
N VAL A 33 9.52 7.91 9.18
CA VAL A 33 10.60 7.60 8.24
C VAL A 33 11.69 8.68 8.26
N LYS A 34 11.29 9.95 8.24
CA LYS A 34 12.24 11.07 8.32
C LYS A 34 12.92 11.16 9.69
N SER A 35 12.17 11.00 10.78
CA SER A 35 12.70 11.15 12.15
C SER A 35 13.69 10.07 12.55
N LEU A 36 13.52 8.87 11.99
CA LEU A 36 14.38 7.72 12.24
C LEU A 36 15.46 7.55 11.17
N GLU A 37 15.57 8.51 10.24
CA GLU A 37 16.53 8.45 9.13
C GLU A 37 16.49 7.12 8.37
N ILE A 38 15.27 6.57 8.20
CA ILE A 38 15.08 5.31 7.48
C ILE A 38 15.54 5.52 6.04
N ASP A 39 16.42 4.64 5.56
CA ASP A 39 16.96 4.65 4.21
C ASP A 39 16.51 3.42 3.39
N LEU A 40 15.89 2.43 4.04
CA LEU A 40 15.36 1.22 3.40
C LEU A 40 14.00 0.84 3.99
N ILE A 41 13.01 0.59 3.12
CA ILE A 41 11.73 0.01 3.49
C ILE A 41 11.57 -1.35 2.82
N ILE A 42 11.20 -2.35 3.63
CA ILE A 42 10.76 -3.66 3.16
C ILE A 42 9.22 -3.67 3.14
N ASP A 43 8.64 -3.81 1.95
CA ASP A 43 7.21 -3.72 1.68
C ASP A 43 6.67 -5.12 1.32
N VAL A 44 6.03 -5.78 2.29
CA VAL A 44 5.60 -7.18 2.19
C VAL A 44 4.10 -7.25 1.92
N GLY A 45 3.69 -7.95 0.86
CA GLY A 45 2.30 -7.91 0.39
C GLY A 45 2.00 -6.60 -0.35
N ALA A 46 2.94 -6.18 -1.20
CA ALA A 46 2.95 -4.87 -1.81
C ALA A 46 1.81 -4.65 -2.82
N ASN A 47 1.12 -5.71 -3.24
CA ASN A 47 0.05 -5.69 -4.23
C ASN A 47 0.53 -4.96 -5.51
N ALA A 48 -0.26 -4.03 -6.04
CA ALA A 48 0.09 -3.21 -7.19
C ALA A 48 1.07 -2.06 -6.87
N GLY A 49 1.78 -2.11 -5.74
CA GLY A 49 2.79 -1.13 -5.35
C GLY A 49 2.23 0.18 -4.78
N PHE A 50 1.03 0.15 -4.20
CA PHE A 50 0.38 1.35 -3.68
C PHE A 50 1.19 2.03 -2.57
N PHE A 51 1.74 1.24 -1.65
CA PHE A 51 2.52 1.74 -0.52
C PHE A 51 3.78 2.47 -1.00
N ALA A 52 4.61 1.81 -1.82
CA ALA A 52 5.83 2.40 -2.36
C ALA A 52 5.56 3.70 -3.13
N LYS A 53 4.53 3.72 -3.97
CA LYS A 53 4.11 4.92 -4.72
C LYS A 53 3.73 6.07 -3.78
N GLU A 54 3.01 5.77 -2.71
CA GLU A 54 2.63 6.78 -1.72
C GLU A 54 3.86 7.35 -1.00
N MET A 55 4.79 6.49 -0.57
CA MET A 55 6.01 6.91 0.10
C MET A 55 6.90 7.78 -0.78
N PHE A 56 7.11 7.40 -2.05
CA PHE A 56 7.85 8.25 -2.99
C PHE A 56 7.14 9.58 -3.25
N LYS A 57 5.80 9.59 -3.36
CA LYS A 57 5.02 10.84 -3.51
C LYS A 57 5.16 11.77 -2.28
N LEU A 58 5.39 11.20 -1.10
CA LEU A 58 5.64 11.94 0.13
C LEU A 58 7.09 12.39 0.32
N GLY A 59 7.97 12.10 -0.65
CA GLY A 59 9.37 12.53 -0.63
C GLY A 59 10.31 11.56 0.09
N PHE A 60 9.96 10.27 0.20
CA PHE A 60 10.92 9.28 0.65
C PHE A 60 12.05 9.14 -0.37
N GLU A 61 13.30 9.32 0.09
CA GLU A 61 14.49 9.28 -0.77
C GLU A 61 15.29 7.99 -0.64
N GLY A 62 14.93 7.12 0.30
CA GLY A 62 15.56 5.82 0.48
C GLY A 62 15.15 4.79 -0.58
N GLN A 63 15.56 3.55 -0.34
CA GLN A 63 15.22 2.39 -1.16
C GLN A 63 13.95 1.71 -0.66
N ILE A 64 13.14 1.18 -1.59
CA ILE A 64 12.01 0.32 -1.27
C ILE A 64 12.23 -1.03 -1.96
N VAL A 65 12.09 -2.10 -1.19
CA VAL A 65 12.10 -3.47 -1.68
C VAL A 65 10.73 -4.08 -1.43
N SER A 66 9.98 -4.30 -2.50
CA SER A 66 8.60 -4.77 -2.44
C SER A 66 8.48 -6.24 -2.85
N TYR A 67 7.64 -6.99 -2.15
CA TYR A 67 7.37 -8.40 -2.35
C TYR A 67 5.87 -8.62 -2.57
N GLU A 68 5.49 -9.25 -3.68
CA GLU A 68 4.11 -9.59 -4.00
C GLU A 68 4.03 -10.98 -4.67
N PRO A 69 3.39 -11.98 -4.03
CA PRO A 69 3.30 -13.33 -4.60
C PRO A 69 2.35 -13.44 -5.80
N LEU A 70 1.31 -12.61 -5.90
CA LEU A 70 0.32 -12.73 -6.97
C LEU A 70 0.81 -12.09 -8.28
N ASN A 71 0.72 -12.85 -9.37
CA ASN A 71 1.24 -12.46 -10.69
C ASN A 71 0.65 -11.16 -11.23
N GLU A 72 -0.67 -10.99 -11.18
CA GLU A 72 -1.33 -9.82 -11.76
C GLU A 72 -0.97 -8.50 -11.08
N PRO A 73 -1.11 -8.34 -9.75
CA PRO A 73 -0.66 -7.12 -9.09
C PRO A 73 0.87 -6.94 -9.18
N PHE A 74 1.65 -8.02 -9.16
CA PHE A 74 3.10 -7.93 -9.35
C PHE A 74 3.48 -7.32 -10.70
N LYS A 75 2.85 -7.74 -11.81
CA LYS A 75 3.13 -7.16 -13.15
C LYS A 75 2.91 -5.64 -13.17
N ILE A 76 1.84 -5.17 -12.52
CA ILE A 76 1.55 -3.73 -12.40
C ILE A 76 2.67 -3.05 -11.61
N MET A 77 3.03 -3.59 -10.45
CA MET A 77 4.11 -3.06 -9.61
C MET A 77 5.46 -3.06 -10.34
N GLN A 78 5.79 -4.12 -11.07
CA GLN A 78 7.04 -4.26 -11.81
C GLN A 78 7.19 -3.15 -12.87
N GLY A 79 6.12 -2.84 -13.60
CA GLY A 79 6.14 -1.74 -14.58
C GLY A 79 6.32 -0.35 -13.93
N LEU A 80 5.90 -0.18 -12.67
CA LEU A 80 6.13 1.04 -11.90
C LEU A 80 7.56 1.10 -11.34
N SER A 81 8.05 0.00 -10.78
CA SER A 81 9.35 -0.07 -10.12
C SER A 81 10.50 0.12 -11.11
N GLN A 82 10.37 -0.33 -12.36
CA GLN A 82 11.37 -0.13 -13.42
C GLN A 82 11.68 1.36 -13.70
N LYS A 83 10.80 2.28 -13.32
CA LYS A 83 11.00 3.72 -13.49
C LYS A 83 11.84 4.35 -12.38
N SER A 84 12.26 3.59 -11.38
CA SER A 84 13.01 4.06 -10.22
C SER A 84 14.15 3.11 -9.89
N THR A 85 15.38 3.63 -9.86
CA THR A 85 16.55 2.87 -9.39
C THR A 85 16.50 2.56 -7.88
N LYS A 86 15.61 3.24 -7.15
CA LYS A 86 15.39 3.09 -5.72
C LYS A 86 14.30 2.06 -5.39
N TRP A 87 13.66 1.45 -6.38
CA TRP A 87 12.57 0.50 -6.16
C TRP A 87 12.88 -0.87 -6.76
N LYS A 88 13.04 -1.87 -5.90
CA LYS A 88 13.16 -3.28 -6.30
C LYS A 88 11.84 -3.99 -6.03
N ALA A 89 11.42 -4.83 -6.97
CA ALA A 89 10.18 -5.60 -6.86
C ALA A 89 10.45 -7.08 -7.11
N TYR A 90 9.89 -7.94 -6.27
CA TYR A 90 10.08 -9.38 -6.30
C TYR A 90 8.73 -10.13 -6.30
N ASN A 91 8.61 -11.13 -7.17
CA ASN A 91 7.37 -11.90 -7.33
C ASN A 91 7.36 -13.18 -6.49
N TYR A 92 7.48 -13.01 -5.18
CA TYR A 92 7.37 -14.09 -4.22
C TYR A 92 6.98 -13.52 -2.86
N ALA A 93 6.39 -14.35 -2.00
CA ALA A 93 6.13 -14.00 -0.61
C ALA A 93 7.41 -14.12 0.24
N LEU A 94 7.43 -13.45 1.39
CA LEU A 94 8.47 -13.65 2.40
C LEU A 94 7.99 -14.59 3.50
N GLY A 95 8.87 -15.52 3.89
CA GLY A 95 8.64 -16.48 4.97
C GLY A 95 9.96 -16.92 5.61
N SER A 96 9.89 -17.82 6.57
CA SER A 96 11.06 -18.37 7.26
C SER A 96 11.88 -19.34 6.42
N GLU A 97 11.29 -19.89 5.36
CA GLU A 97 11.89 -20.94 4.53
C GLU A 97 11.67 -20.65 3.04
N ASN A 98 12.63 -21.09 2.22
CA ASN A 98 12.51 -21.05 0.76
C ASN A 98 11.71 -22.27 0.30
N THR A 99 10.40 -22.10 0.11
CA THR A 99 9.51 -23.17 -0.32
C THR A 99 8.49 -22.67 -1.34
N ILE A 100 7.83 -23.61 -2.02
CA ILE A 100 6.70 -23.35 -2.92
C ILE A 100 5.43 -23.73 -2.17
N SER A 101 4.44 -22.85 -2.20
CA SER A 101 3.11 -23.09 -1.62
C SER A 101 2.02 -22.67 -2.60
N SER A 102 0.83 -23.23 -2.41
CA SER A 102 -0.40 -22.71 -3.01
C SER A 102 -0.92 -21.54 -2.18
N ILE A 103 -1.54 -20.56 -2.85
CA ILE A 103 -2.22 -19.43 -2.22
C ILE A 103 -3.67 -19.40 -2.70
N ASN A 104 -4.60 -19.18 -1.78
CA ASN A 104 -6.00 -18.96 -2.09
C ASN A 104 -6.18 -17.54 -2.62
N ILE A 105 -6.73 -17.41 -3.84
CA ILE A 105 -7.04 -16.11 -4.45
C ILE A 105 -8.45 -15.69 -4.03
N ALA A 106 -8.57 -14.54 -3.37
CA ALA A 106 -9.86 -13.97 -2.98
C ALA A 106 -10.59 -13.31 -4.16
N GLY A 107 -11.90 -13.12 -4.02
CA GLY A 107 -12.72 -12.36 -4.97
C GLY A 107 -12.37 -10.87 -5.06
N ASN A 108 -11.71 -10.34 -4.03
CA ASN A 108 -11.15 -8.99 -4.02
C ASN A 108 -9.61 -9.01 -4.09
N SER A 109 -9.02 -7.83 -4.34
CA SER A 109 -7.57 -7.73 -4.60
C SER A 109 -6.69 -7.74 -3.35
N PHE A 110 -7.24 -7.80 -2.13
CA PHE A 110 -6.48 -7.54 -0.90
C PHE A 110 -6.53 -8.68 0.13
N SER A 111 -7.35 -9.72 -0.12
CA SER A 111 -7.66 -10.74 0.90
C SER A 111 -7.13 -12.14 0.57
N SER A 112 -6.32 -12.28 -0.48
CA SER A 112 -5.69 -13.56 -0.83
C SER A 112 -4.73 -14.02 0.27
N SER A 113 -4.70 -15.32 0.56
CA SER A 113 -3.96 -15.87 1.70
C SER A 113 -3.60 -17.34 1.48
N ILE A 114 -2.52 -17.80 2.10
CA ILE A 114 -2.21 -19.24 2.18
C ILE A 114 -3.13 -19.98 3.16
N LEU A 115 -3.85 -19.23 4.01
CA LEU A 115 -4.79 -19.76 4.99
C LEU A 115 -6.20 -19.79 4.40
N ASP A 116 -7.04 -20.65 4.97
CA ASP A 116 -8.46 -20.66 4.67
C ASP A 116 -9.15 -19.40 5.18
N MET A 117 -10.18 -18.98 4.44
CA MET A 117 -10.98 -17.83 4.79
C MET A 117 -11.92 -18.18 5.95
N LEU A 118 -11.80 -17.46 7.07
CA LEU A 118 -12.62 -17.69 8.26
C LEU A 118 -14.02 -17.06 8.12
N PRO A 119 -15.06 -17.58 8.82
CA PRO A 119 -16.40 -17.01 8.80
C PRO A 119 -16.47 -15.53 9.17
N GLN A 120 -15.61 -15.07 10.09
CA GLN A 120 -15.56 -13.67 10.49
C GLN A 120 -15.04 -12.76 9.36
N HIS A 121 -14.14 -13.25 8.51
CA HIS A 121 -13.69 -12.52 7.33
C HIS A 121 -14.83 -12.38 6.32
N LEU A 122 -15.54 -13.47 6.03
CA LEU A 122 -16.72 -13.46 5.14
C LEU A 122 -17.78 -12.45 5.58
N LYS A 123 -18.00 -12.33 6.89
CA LYS A 123 -18.93 -11.35 7.45
C LYS A 123 -18.45 -9.90 7.30
N SER A 124 -17.13 -9.68 7.35
CA SER A 124 -16.53 -8.34 7.36
C SER A 124 -16.20 -7.82 5.96
N SER A 125 -15.87 -8.72 5.02
CA SER A 125 -15.57 -8.43 3.62
C SER A 125 -16.30 -9.44 2.72
N PRO A 126 -17.63 -9.35 2.53
CA PRO A 126 -18.37 -10.32 1.74
C PRO A 126 -17.93 -10.43 0.27
N ASP A 127 -17.30 -9.38 -0.24
CA ASP A 127 -16.70 -9.27 -1.58
C ASP A 127 -15.41 -10.08 -1.76
N SER A 128 -14.86 -10.66 -0.68
CA SER A 128 -13.67 -11.51 -0.74
C SER A 128 -13.97 -12.92 -1.27
N ILE A 129 -15.24 -13.28 -1.44
CA ILE A 129 -15.68 -14.56 -1.97
C ILE A 129 -15.63 -14.51 -3.51
N LEU A 130 -15.16 -15.59 -4.14
CA LEU A 130 -15.19 -15.77 -5.59
C LEU A 130 -16.61 -15.99 -6.12
#